data_AF-A0A4Q0B1F2-F1
#
_entry.id   AF-A0A4Q0B1F2-F1
#
_cell.length_a   1.000
_cell.length_b   1.000
_cell.length_c   1.000
_cell.angle_alpha   90.00
_cell.angle_beta   90.00
_cell.angle_gamma   90.00
#
_symmetry.space_group_name_H-M   'P 1'
#
loop_
_entity.id
_entity.type
_entity.pdbx_description
1 polymer ?
#
loop_
_entity_poly.entity_id
_entity_poly.type
_entity_poly.pdbx_seq_one_letter_code
_entity_poly.pdbx_strand_id
1 'polypeptide(L)'
;MPIKRTEAMQPLSRQHHNGLLFCLLLKKGIAKNAAIKIICDFSIHFWETDLQHHFQLEEICLRNLGNTYPVLNSGIQQMLTEHRLLQQYFKQMAIHVTCNDITQLSELLEKHIRFEERILFPHIETTINSEALQRIGKVLQGEEDHNCMQYPIRFWE
;
A
#
# COMPACT_ATOMS: atom_id res chain seq x y z
N MET A 1 -3.78 6.60 -17.25
CA MET A 1 -3.36 7.92 -16.70
C MET A 1 -3.30 7.81 -15.19
N PRO A 2 -2.35 8.49 -14.52
CA PRO A 2 -2.38 8.65 -13.07
C PRO A 2 -3.73 9.25 -12.66
N ILE A 3 -4.36 8.72 -11.62
CA ILE A 3 -5.59 9.32 -11.08
C ILE A 3 -5.17 10.63 -10.41
N LYS A 4 -5.78 11.74 -10.82
CA LYS A 4 -5.49 13.05 -10.21
C LYS A 4 -6.11 13.10 -8.81
N ARG A 5 -5.27 13.40 -7.81
CA ARG A 5 -5.65 13.62 -6.41
C ARG A 5 -5.57 15.09 -6.04
N THR A 6 -6.35 15.47 -5.04
CA THR A 6 -6.12 16.70 -4.29
C THR A 6 -4.71 16.71 -3.71
N GLU A 7 -4.09 17.89 -3.62
CA GLU A 7 -2.71 18.03 -3.12
C GLU A 7 -2.50 17.36 -1.76
N ALA A 8 -3.52 17.36 -0.91
CA ALA A 8 -3.49 16.71 0.40
C ALA A 8 -3.36 15.18 0.33
N MET A 9 -3.95 14.53 -0.67
CA MET A 9 -3.96 13.05 -0.81
C MET A 9 -2.84 12.54 -1.73
N GLN A 10 -2.19 13.43 -2.49
CA GLN A 10 -1.09 13.06 -3.39
C GLN A 10 0.05 12.28 -2.72
N PRO A 11 0.48 12.58 -1.48
CA PRO A 11 1.55 11.81 -0.84
C PRO A 11 1.24 10.32 -0.74
N LEU A 12 0.03 9.95 -0.28
CA LEU A 12 -0.40 8.55 -0.17
C LEU A 12 -0.45 7.88 -1.55
N SER A 13 -1.05 8.55 -2.54
CA SER A 13 -1.13 8.02 -3.90
C SER A 13 0.22 7.89 -4.61
N ARG A 14 1.25 8.65 -4.21
CA ARG A 14 2.61 8.45 -4.75
C ARG A 14 3.21 7.15 -4.22
N GLN A 15 3.08 6.85 -2.93
CA GLN A 15 3.57 5.60 -2.34
C GLN A 15 2.89 4.36 -2.93
N HIS A 16 1.62 4.47 -3.36
CA HIS A 16 0.95 3.41 -4.13
C HIS A 16 1.65 3.03 -5.44
N HIS A 17 2.42 3.93 -6.05
CA HIS A 17 3.23 3.58 -7.22
C HIS A 17 4.26 2.50 -6.87
N ASN A 18 4.91 2.61 -5.73
CA ASN A 18 5.91 1.64 -5.27
C ASN A 18 5.27 0.32 -4.89
N GLY A 19 4.10 0.33 -4.25
CA GLY A 19 3.31 -0.88 -3.98
C GLY A 19 2.92 -1.63 -5.26
N LEU A 20 2.50 -0.92 -6.31
CA LEU A 20 2.21 -1.53 -7.61
C LEU A 20 3.47 -2.03 -8.31
N LEU A 21 4.58 -1.30 -8.21
CA LEU A 21 5.86 -1.71 -8.77
C LEU A 21 6.37 -2.98 -8.06
N PHE A 22 6.30 -3.02 -6.74
CA PHE A 22 6.59 -4.21 -5.94
C PHE A 22 5.81 -5.43 -6.45
N CYS A 23 4.49 -5.31 -6.61
CA CYS A 23 3.66 -6.38 -7.19
C CYS A 23 4.13 -6.82 -8.58
N LEU A 24 4.52 -5.88 -9.44
CA LEU A 24 5.08 -6.21 -10.76
C LEU A 24 6.40 -6.98 -10.66
N LEU A 25 7.30 -6.58 -9.76
CA LEU A 25 8.59 -7.24 -9.56
C LEU A 25 8.41 -8.67 -9.03
N LEU A 26 7.49 -8.89 -8.09
CA LEU A 26 7.12 -10.24 -7.62
C LEU A 26 6.66 -11.12 -8.78
N LYS A 27 5.71 -10.64 -9.58
CA LYS A 27 5.17 -11.37 -10.75
C LYS A 27 6.26 -11.74 -11.74
N LYS A 28 7.19 -10.82 -12.04
CA LYS A 28 8.35 -11.07 -12.91
C LYS A 28 9.30 -12.12 -12.34
N GLY A 29 9.64 -12.00 -11.05
CA GLY A 29 10.50 -12.96 -10.36
C GLY A 29 9.96 -14.38 -10.39
N ILE A 30 8.67 -14.54 -10.10
CA ILE A 30 7.99 -15.83 -10.16
C ILE A 30 8.03 -16.40 -11.59
N ALA A 31 7.70 -15.59 -12.60
CA ALA A 31 7.72 -16.03 -14.00
C ALA A 31 9.12 -16.46 -14.48
N LYS A 32 10.17 -15.92 -13.87
CA LYS A 32 11.58 -16.25 -14.13
C LYS A 32 12.12 -17.40 -13.27
N ASN A 33 11.28 -18.01 -12.43
CA ASN A 33 11.69 -19.04 -11.47
C ASN A 33 12.81 -18.57 -10.53
N ALA A 34 12.79 -17.30 -10.13
CA ALA A 34 13.72 -16.81 -9.12
C ALA A 34 13.57 -17.59 -7.81
N ALA A 35 14.68 -17.73 -7.07
CA ALA A 35 14.67 -18.45 -5.81
C ALA A 35 13.68 -17.79 -4.84
N ILE A 36 12.74 -18.59 -4.29
CA ILE A 36 11.70 -18.14 -3.36
C ILE A 36 12.30 -17.28 -2.25
N LYS A 37 13.42 -17.73 -1.66
CA LYS A 37 14.12 -17.00 -0.60
C LYS A 37 14.44 -15.55 -0.98
N ILE A 38 14.93 -15.31 -2.20
CA ILE A 38 15.30 -13.94 -2.65
C ILE A 38 14.05 -13.06 -2.72
N ILE A 39 12.93 -13.62 -3.20
CA ILE A 39 11.66 -12.91 -3.29
C ILE A 39 11.11 -12.60 -1.87
N CYS A 40 11.25 -13.53 -0.93
CA CYS A 40 10.86 -13.33 0.46
C CYS A 40 11.71 -12.25 1.14
N ASP A 41 13.04 -12.31 0.98
CA ASP A 41 13.96 -11.31 1.54
C ASP A 41 13.62 -9.91 1.00
N PHE A 42 13.33 -9.78 -0.31
CA PHE A 42 12.86 -8.55 -0.92
C PHE A 42 11.50 -8.08 -0.36
N SER A 43 10.57 -9.01 -0.14
CA SER A 43 9.23 -8.70 0.38
C SER A 43 9.29 -8.19 1.82
N ILE A 44 10.14 -8.80 2.65
CA ILE A 44 10.38 -8.36 4.03
C ILE A 44 11.02 -6.97 4.01
N HIS A 45 12.05 -6.75 3.18
CA HIS A 45 12.69 -5.46 3.03
C HIS A 45 11.67 -4.36 2.63
N PHE A 46 10.89 -4.60 1.58
CA PHE A 46 9.86 -3.66 1.12
C PHE A 46 8.83 -3.32 2.20
N TRP A 47 8.40 -4.33 2.96
CA TRP A 47 7.49 -4.12 4.09
C TRP A 47 8.10 -3.19 5.14
N GLU A 48 9.32 -3.47 5.58
CA GLU A 48 10.00 -2.76 6.66
C GLU A 48 10.40 -1.33 6.29
N THR A 49 10.75 -1.08 5.02
CA THR A 49 11.26 0.23 4.60
C THR A 49 10.19 1.15 4.01
N ASP A 50 9.06 0.61 3.52
CA ASP A 50 8.08 1.41 2.79
C ASP A 50 6.64 1.12 3.23
N LEU A 51 6.12 -0.08 2.93
CA LEU A 51 4.67 -0.33 3.02
C LEU A 51 4.13 -0.24 4.46
N GLN A 52 4.92 -0.64 5.47
CA GLN A 52 4.49 -0.55 6.86
C GLN A 52 4.25 0.90 7.30
N HIS A 53 5.17 1.81 6.94
CA HIS A 53 5.07 3.22 7.27
C HIS A 53 3.89 3.87 6.52
N HIS A 54 3.75 3.54 5.24
CA HIS A 54 2.61 3.97 4.42
C HIS A 54 1.26 3.63 5.07
N PHE A 55 1.03 2.37 5.45
CA PHE A 55 -0.19 1.97 6.14
C PHE A 55 -0.40 2.72 7.46
N GLN A 56 0.67 2.98 8.23
CA GLN A 56 0.55 3.74 9.47
C GLN A 56 0.07 5.17 9.22
N LEU A 57 0.57 5.83 8.18
CA LEU A 57 0.14 7.18 7.80
C LEU A 57 -1.34 7.22 7.42
N GLU A 58 -1.81 6.26 6.63
CA GLU A 58 -3.21 6.14 6.25
C GLU A 58 -4.10 5.92 7.47
N GLU A 59 -3.69 5.02 8.37
CA GLU A 59 -4.42 4.75 9.59
C GLU A 59 -4.48 5.96 10.52
N ILE A 60 -3.39 6.72 10.66
CA ILE A 60 -3.35 7.94 11.46
C ILE A 60 -4.27 9.02 10.87
N CYS A 61 -4.22 9.20 9.55
CA CYS A 61 -4.94 10.26 8.85
C CYS A 61 -6.45 9.96 8.70
N LEU A 62 -6.79 8.71 8.36
CA LEU A 62 -8.10 8.38 7.79
C LEU A 62 -9.01 7.63 8.77
N ARG A 63 -8.47 6.91 9.77
CA ARG A 63 -9.27 6.09 10.71
C ARG A 63 -10.40 6.88 11.37
N ASN A 64 -10.12 8.10 11.82
CA ASN A 64 -11.09 8.92 12.54
C ASN A 64 -12.18 9.51 11.62
N LEU A 65 -11.97 9.52 10.29
CA LEU A 65 -12.97 9.96 9.33
C LEU A 65 -14.20 9.04 9.35
N GLY A 66 -14.04 7.73 9.59
CA GLY A 66 -15.16 6.80 9.69
C GLY A 66 -16.12 7.13 10.85
N ASN A 67 -15.59 7.63 11.97
CA ASN A 67 -16.39 8.07 13.11
C ASN A 67 -17.05 9.44 12.85
N THR A 68 -16.32 10.35 12.19
CA THR A 68 -16.77 11.72 11.94
C THR A 68 -17.79 11.77 10.81
N TYR A 69 -17.62 10.94 9.79
CA TYR A 69 -18.44 10.85 8.58
C TYR A 69 -18.90 9.40 8.43
N PRO A 70 -20.06 9.01 9.00
CA PRO A 70 -20.52 7.62 9.01
C PRO A 70 -20.58 6.94 7.63
N VAL A 71 -20.79 7.72 6.56
CA VAL A 71 -20.78 7.23 5.17
C VAL A 71 -19.42 6.65 4.74
N LEU A 72 -18.32 7.13 5.32
CA LEU A 72 -16.96 6.65 5.07
C LEU A 72 -16.62 5.39 5.88
N ASN A 73 -17.39 5.07 6.92
CA ASN A 73 -16.98 4.07 7.91
C ASN A 73 -16.76 2.69 7.30
N SER A 74 -17.63 2.24 6.38
CA SER A 74 -17.48 0.93 5.73
C SER A 74 -16.16 0.81 4.96
N GLY A 75 -15.82 1.83 4.16
CA GLY A 75 -14.57 1.88 3.40
C GLY A 75 -13.34 1.94 4.30
N ILE A 76 -13.40 2.73 5.39
CA ILE A 76 -12.32 2.79 6.38
C ILE A 76 -12.15 1.45 7.11
N GLN A 77 -13.22 0.76 7.50
CA GLN A 77 -13.11 -0.56 8.13
C GLN A 77 -12.55 -1.62 7.15
N GLN A 78 -12.89 -1.52 5.86
CA GLN A 78 -12.31 -2.39 4.84
C GLN A 78 -10.79 -2.18 4.73
N MET A 79 -10.34 -0.92 4.56
CA MET A 79 -8.91 -0.55 4.54
C MET A 79 -8.15 -1.13 5.74
N LEU A 80 -8.64 -0.88 6.96
CA LEU A 80 -8.04 -1.38 8.20
C LEU A 80 -8.01 -2.91 8.31
N THR A 81 -8.97 -3.59 7.68
CA THR A 81 -9.03 -5.05 7.68
C THR A 81 -8.03 -5.61 6.68
N GLU A 82 -7.95 -5.01 5.48
CA GLU A 82 -7.00 -5.38 4.44
C GLU A 82 -5.55 -5.13 4.89
N HIS A 83 -5.26 -4.03 5.60
CA HIS A 83 -3.93 -3.76 6.19
C HIS A 83 -3.49 -4.88 7.15
N ARG A 84 -4.38 -5.28 8.07
CA ARG A 84 -4.07 -6.36 9.03
C ARG A 84 -3.82 -7.69 8.33
N LEU A 85 -4.60 -7.99 7.29
CA LEU A 85 -4.41 -9.20 6.48
C LEU A 85 -3.05 -9.17 5.77
N LEU A 86 -2.74 -8.06 5.07
CA LEU A 86 -1.46 -7.90 4.38
C LEU A 86 -0.28 -7.99 5.33
N GLN A 87 -0.37 -7.36 6.51
CA GLN A 87 0.65 -7.49 7.56
C GLN A 87 0.87 -8.95 7.98
N GLN A 88 -0.18 -9.76 8.06
CA GLN A 88 -0.05 -11.19 8.38
C GLN A 88 0.69 -11.94 7.27
N TYR A 89 0.40 -11.66 5.99
CA TYR A 89 1.14 -12.24 4.86
C TYR A 89 2.62 -11.89 4.92
N PHE A 90 2.98 -10.62 5.17
CA PHE A 90 4.40 -10.23 5.30
C PHE A 90 5.10 -10.91 6.48
N LYS A 91 4.42 -11.08 7.62
CA LYS A 91 4.97 -11.86 8.75
C LYS A 91 5.22 -13.33 8.39
N GLN A 92 4.35 -13.92 7.57
CA GLN A 92 4.51 -15.30 7.11
C GLN A 92 5.69 -15.47 6.14
N MET A 93 6.07 -14.42 5.40
CA MET A 93 7.23 -14.45 4.49
C MET A 93 8.55 -14.79 5.20
N ALA A 94 8.65 -14.57 6.51
CA ALA A 94 9.83 -14.87 7.32
C ALA A 94 9.95 -16.34 7.76
N ILE A 95 8.95 -17.20 7.50
CA ILE A 95 8.90 -18.59 8.00
C ILE A 95 9.09 -19.58 6.85
N HIS A 96 8.01 -19.89 6.15
CA HIS A 96 8.00 -20.77 4.99
C HIS A 96 6.82 -20.37 4.11
N VAL A 97 7.10 -20.14 2.84
CA VAL A 97 6.13 -19.60 1.88
C VAL A 97 6.35 -20.25 0.52
N THR A 98 5.26 -20.44 -0.19
CA THR A 98 5.22 -21.00 -1.54
C THR A 98 5.10 -19.89 -2.58
N CYS A 99 5.34 -20.20 -3.86
CA CYS A 99 5.06 -19.25 -4.94
C CYS A 99 3.58 -18.83 -4.98
N ASN A 100 2.66 -19.71 -4.56
CA ASN A 100 1.25 -19.39 -4.46
C ASN A 100 0.99 -18.31 -3.39
N ASP A 101 1.64 -18.41 -2.23
CA ASP A 101 1.47 -17.41 -1.15
C ASP A 101 1.98 -16.03 -1.57
N ILE A 102 3.10 -15.98 -2.28
CA ILE A 102 3.66 -14.74 -2.84
C ILE A 102 2.71 -14.15 -3.91
N THR A 103 2.10 -15.02 -4.73
CA THR A 103 1.13 -14.59 -5.75
C THR A 103 -0.11 -13.99 -5.10
N GLN A 104 -0.65 -14.65 -4.07
CA GLN A 104 -1.78 -14.14 -3.30
C GLN A 104 -1.47 -12.81 -2.62
N LEU A 105 -0.30 -12.67 -2.01
CA LEU A 105 0.14 -11.38 -1.44
C LEU A 105 0.13 -10.27 -2.51
N SER A 106 0.72 -10.54 -3.68
CA SER A 106 0.76 -9.56 -4.77
C SER A 106 -0.64 -9.16 -5.26
N GLU A 107 -1.54 -10.13 -5.41
CA GLU A 107 -2.92 -9.87 -5.84
C GLU A 107 -3.73 -9.10 -4.79
N LEU A 108 -3.58 -9.46 -3.51
CA LEU A 108 -4.24 -8.77 -2.40
C LEU A 108 -3.79 -7.33 -2.30
N LEU A 109 -2.47 -7.07 -2.36
CA LEU A 109 -1.93 -5.72 -2.28
C LEU A 109 -2.35 -4.88 -3.50
N GLU A 110 -2.30 -5.44 -4.71
CA GLU A 110 -2.76 -4.72 -5.91
C GLU A 110 -4.26 -4.40 -5.83
N LYS A 111 -5.08 -5.34 -5.33
CA LYS A 111 -6.51 -5.12 -5.15
C LYS A 111 -6.81 -4.04 -4.12
N HIS A 112 -6.09 -4.06 -3.00
CA HIS A 112 -6.18 -3.08 -1.93
C HIS A 112 -5.86 -1.67 -2.43
N ILE A 113 -4.69 -1.47 -3.07
CA ILE A 113 -4.30 -0.18 -3.67
C ILE A 113 -5.35 0.31 -4.67
N ARG A 114 -5.88 -0.60 -5.51
CA ARG A 114 -6.94 -0.23 -6.48
C ARG A 114 -8.23 0.17 -5.79
N PHE A 115 -8.60 -0.47 -4.68
CA PHE A 115 -9.77 -0.11 -3.89
C PHE A 115 -9.60 1.30 -3.32
N GLU A 116 -8.45 1.61 -2.74
CA GLU A 116 -8.21 2.92 -2.14
C GLU A 116 -8.24 4.01 -3.18
N GLU A 117 -7.48 3.83 -4.25
CA GLU A 117 -7.41 4.79 -5.34
C GLU A 117 -8.75 4.97 -6.05
N ARG A 118 -9.52 3.91 -6.30
CA ARG A 118 -10.71 4.04 -7.17
C ARG A 118 -11.98 4.30 -6.39
N ILE A 119 -12.02 3.95 -5.11
CA ILE A 119 -13.24 3.94 -4.31
C ILE A 119 -13.05 4.80 -3.07
N LEU A 120 -12.10 4.47 -2.19
CA LEU A 120 -12.01 5.11 -0.87
C LEU A 120 -11.59 6.58 -0.97
N PHE A 121 -10.46 6.87 -1.62
CA PHE A 121 -9.92 8.23 -1.71
C PHE A 121 -10.87 9.19 -2.44
N PRO A 122 -11.46 8.84 -3.61
CA PRO A 122 -12.48 9.68 -4.23
C PRO A 122 -13.68 9.94 -3.31
N HIS A 123 -14.10 8.94 -2.55
CA HIS A 123 -15.22 9.08 -1.63
C HIS A 123 -14.89 10.00 -0.45
N ILE A 124 -13.67 9.92 0.08
CA ILE A 124 -13.15 10.85 1.08
C ILE A 124 -13.12 12.28 0.50
N GLU A 125 -12.48 12.48 -0.65
CA GLU A 125 -12.31 13.79 -1.30
C GLU A 125 -13.64 14.49 -1.62
N THR A 126 -14.70 13.72 -1.88
CA THR A 126 -16.06 14.25 -2.13
C THR A 126 -16.91 14.44 -0.87
N THR A 127 -16.52 13.85 0.26
CA THR A 127 -17.30 13.88 1.51
C THR A 127 -16.81 14.93 2.48
N ILE A 128 -15.49 15.13 2.61
CA ILE A 128 -14.91 15.99 3.64
C ILE A 128 -14.62 17.40 3.09
N ASN A 129 -14.62 18.40 3.98
CA ASN A 129 -14.34 19.79 3.58
C ASN A 129 -12.84 20.05 3.38
N SER A 130 -12.52 21.18 2.74
CA SER A 130 -11.14 21.56 2.41
C SER A 130 -10.24 21.72 3.64
N GLU A 131 -10.77 22.14 4.79
CA GLU A 131 -10.01 22.29 6.02
C GLU A 131 -9.56 20.93 6.59
N ALA A 132 -10.45 19.94 6.55
CA ALA A 132 -10.13 18.56 6.93
C ALA A 132 -9.09 17.94 5.99
N LEU A 133 -9.23 18.14 4.67
CA LEU A 133 -8.22 17.73 3.69
C LEU A 133 -6.86 18.37 3.97
N GLN A 134 -6.82 19.67 4.24
CA GLN A 134 -5.55 20.36 4.54
C GLN A 134 -4.87 19.81 5.80
N ARG A 135 -5.64 19.40 6.83
CA ARG A 135 -5.06 18.75 8.02
C ARG A 135 -4.40 17.41 7.66
N ILE A 136 -5.04 16.61 6.82
CA ILE A 136 -4.44 15.36 6.30
C ILE A 136 -3.15 15.68 5.55
N GLY A 137 -3.20 16.65 4.63
CA GLY A 137 -2.04 17.06 3.85
C GLY A 137 -0.86 17.51 4.72
N LYS A 138 -1.11 18.20 5.84
CA LYS A 138 -0.06 18.61 6.80
C LYS A 138 0.61 17.44 7.50
N VAL A 139 -0.14 16.39 7.85
CA VAL A 139 0.44 15.18 8.47
C VAL A 139 1.35 14.47 7.47
N LEU A 140 1.00 14.51 6.18
CA LEU A 140 1.73 13.86 5.10
C LEU A 140 2.87 14.71 4.49
N GLN A 141 3.20 15.85 5.08
CA GLN A 141 4.29 16.70 4.60
C GLN A 141 5.65 16.07 4.91
N GLY A 142 6.52 16.00 3.90
CA GLY A 142 7.88 15.49 4.06
C GLY A 142 8.02 13.98 3.90
N GLU A 143 6.95 13.27 3.54
CA GLU A 143 7.00 11.84 3.28
C GLU A 143 7.86 11.53 2.05
N GLU A 144 8.83 10.65 2.25
CA GLU A 144 9.78 10.21 1.24
C GLU A 144 9.18 9.12 0.35
N ASP A 145 9.66 9.10 -0.89
CA ASP A 145 9.27 8.12 -1.90
C ASP A 145 10.38 7.05 -2.01
N HIS A 146 10.08 5.80 -1.64
CA HIS A 146 11.05 4.71 -1.66
C HIS A 146 11.01 3.93 -2.96
N ASN A 147 12.11 3.90 -3.69
CA ASN A 147 12.16 3.18 -4.97
C ASN A 147 12.63 1.73 -4.78
N CYS A 148 11.70 0.77 -4.91
CA CYS A 148 12.01 -0.66 -4.77
C CYS A 148 12.98 -1.21 -5.85
N MET A 149 13.22 -0.48 -6.95
CA MET A 149 14.25 -0.83 -7.94
C MET A 149 15.68 -0.69 -7.42
N GLN A 150 15.87 -0.02 -6.28
CA GLN A 150 17.20 0.12 -5.65
C GLN A 150 17.61 -1.14 -4.88
N TYR A 151 16.74 -2.13 -4.74
CA TYR A 151 17.08 -3.38 -4.09
C TYR A 151 18.23 -4.10 -4.83
N PRO A 152 19.29 -4.55 -4.13
CA PRO A 152 20.55 -4.95 -4.77
C PRO A 152 20.46 -6.20 -5.63
N ILE A 153 19.50 -7.09 -5.34
CA ILE A 153 19.33 -8.36 -6.06
C ILE A 153 18.16 -8.22 -7.04
N ARG A 154 18.47 -8.06 -8.32
CA ARG A 154 17.48 -7.86 -9.39
C ARG A 154 16.91 -9.17 -9.91
N PHE A 155 16.21 -9.90 -9.04
CA PHE A 155 15.65 -11.22 -9.37
C PHE A 155 14.56 -11.21 -10.46
N TRP A 156 14.07 -10.02 -10.82
CA TRP A 156 13.03 -9.78 -11.82
C TRP A 156 13.59 -9.52 -13.24
N GLU A 157 14.91 -9.48 -13.41
CA GLU A 157 15.59 -9.23 -14.69
C GLU A 157 15.88 -10.49 -15.51
#